data_AF-A0A2D7B5M3-F1
#
_entry.id   AF-A0A2D7B5M3-F1
#
_cell.length_a   1.000
_cell.length_b   1.000
_cell.length_c   1.000
_cell.angle_alpha   90.00
_cell.angle_beta   90.00
_cell.angle_gamma   90.00
#
_symmetry.space_group_name_H-M   'P 1'
#
loop_
_entity.id
_entity.type
_entity.pdbx_description
1 polymer ?
#
loop_
_entity_poly.entity_id
_entity_poly.type
_entity_poly.pdbx_seq_one_letter_code
_entity_poly.pdbx_strand_id
1 'polypeptide(L)'
;MTVSSTRELLHIQEATGKCNGLAFLHLKIDTGVGRLGCSTNLIEEIHTVVRQSPMIQINGVFTPFADAENDHVFTLEQKKQFSGALWIISKFSQLPEDVHASNSGSIIYDRSVIGNMVGPSLMVYGVMPSGKRKAKQKLIRQMRSALSFHSRVSYLKWISKGISLGYGRTFTVNQKCKLALLHPVMVMVTHRVFPIVPAF
;
A
#
# COMPACT_ATOMS: atom_id res chain seq x y z
N MET A 1 -16.30 -6.01 0.73
CA MET A 1 -16.00 -4.80 -0.10
C MET A 1 -15.59 -3.66 0.83
N THR A 2 -14.89 -2.62 0.36
CA THR A 2 -14.56 -1.43 1.17
C THR A 2 -15.55 -0.30 0.92
N VAL A 3 -15.89 0.45 1.96
CA VAL A 3 -16.70 1.67 1.88
C VAL A 3 -16.06 2.82 2.64
N SER A 4 -16.13 4.03 2.09
CA SER A 4 -15.45 5.23 2.60
C SER A 4 -16.35 6.46 2.65
N SER A 5 -17.60 6.39 2.17
CA SER A 5 -18.53 7.53 2.22
C SER A 5 -19.99 7.07 2.30
N THR A 6 -20.87 7.97 2.74
CA THR A 6 -22.32 7.72 2.76
C THR A 6 -22.91 7.64 1.36
N ARG A 7 -22.36 8.40 0.40
CA ARG A 7 -22.74 8.29 -1.02
C ARG A 7 -22.50 6.88 -1.58
N GLU A 8 -21.35 6.28 -1.27
CA GLU A 8 -21.07 4.88 -1.66
C GLU A 8 -22.07 3.92 -1.01
N LEU A 9 -22.39 4.10 0.27
CA LEU A 9 -23.39 3.27 0.96
C LEU A 9 -24.76 3.34 0.29
N LEU A 10 -25.22 4.53 -0.11
CA LEU A 10 -26.50 4.70 -0.79
C LEU A 10 -26.54 3.97 -2.14
N HIS A 11 -25.46 4.03 -2.91
CA HIS A 11 -25.37 3.25 -4.16
C HIS A 11 -25.38 1.73 -3.91
N ILE A 12 -24.69 1.28 -2.85
CA ILE A 12 -24.67 -0.13 -2.46
C ILE A 12 -26.08 -0.56 -2.00
N GLN A 13 -26.78 0.29 -1.24
CA GLN A 13 -28.15 0.03 -0.78
C GLN A 13 -29.12 -0.10 -1.97
N GLU A 14 -29.02 0.78 -2.97
CA GLU A 14 -29.83 0.67 -4.18
C GLU A 14 -29.52 -0.63 -4.95
N ALA A 15 -28.23 -0.99 -5.07
CA ALA A 15 -27.82 -2.20 -5.76
C ALA A 15 -28.30 -3.47 -5.05
N THR A 16 -28.14 -3.54 -3.72
CA THR A 16 -28.59 -4.69 -2.92
C THR A 16 -30.10 -4.85 -2.92
N GLY A 17 -30.85 -3.74 -2.96
CA GLY A 17 -32.30 -3.75 -3.13
C GLY A 17 -32.75 -4.34 -4.47
N LYS A 18 -32.00 -4.10 -5.56
CA LYS A 18 -32.32 -4.65 -6.90
C LYS A 18 -32.00 -6.13 -7.04
N CYS A 19 -30.91 -6.60 -6.43
CA CYS A 19 -30.48 -8.00 -6.56
C CYS A 19 -30.90 -8.89 -5.38
N ASN A 20 -31.55 -8.32 -4.36
CA ASN A 20 -31.87 -9.00 -3.10
C ASN A 20 -30.66 -9.72 -2.46
N GLY A 21 -29.48 -9.10 -2.59
CA GLY A 21 -28.19 -9.65 -2.13
C GLY A 21 -27.66 -8.97 -0.88
N LEU A 22 -27.06 -9.74 0.04
CA LEU A 22 -26.39 -9.21 1.23
C LEU A 22 -25.00 -8.66 0.88
N ALA A 23 -24.69 -7.46 1.36
CA ALA A 23 -23.40 -6.81 1.17
C ALA A 23 -22.59 -6.74 2.48
N PHE A 24 -21.44 -7.42 2.50
CA PHE A 24 -20.47 -7.37 3.59
C PHE A 24 -19.39 -6.31 3.30
N LEU A 25 -19.31 -5.31 4.16
CA LEU A 25 -18.49 -4.12 3.97
C LEU A 25 -17.47 -3.93 5.11
N HIS A 26 -16.27 -3.49 4.73
CA HIS A 26 -15.28 -2.96 5.64
C HIS A 26 -15.29 -1.43 5.54
N LEU A 27 -15.62 -0.77 6.64
CA LEU A 27 -15.57 0.68 6.76
C LEU A 27 -14.12 1.13 6.85
N LYS A 28 -13.67 1.93 5.89
CA LYS A 28 -12.34 2.53 5.93
C LYS A 28 -12.42 3.89 6.62
N ILE A 29 -11.67 4.09 7.68
CA ILE A 29 -11.49 5.39 8.34
C ILE A 29 -10.23 6.05 7.78
N ASP A 30 -10.29 7.33 7.43
CA ASP A 30 -9.08 8.09 7.12
C ASP A 30 -8.51 8.69 8.40
N THR A 31 -7.33 8.21 8.80
CA THR A 31 -6.59 8.73 9.95
C THR A 31 -5.34 9.50 9.52
N GLY A 32 -5.30 10.01 8.29
CA GLY A 32 -4.21 10.85 7.79
C GLY A 32 -3.45 10.30 6.59
N VAL A 33 -3.96 9.27 5.90
CA VAL A 33 -3.39 8.87 4.59
C VAL A 33 -3.86 9.83 3.50
N GLY A 34 -5.05 10.43 3.65
CA GLY A 34 -5.54 11.49 2.75
C GLY A 34 -5.89 11.00 1.34
N ARG A 35 -6.11 9.69 1.16
CA ARG A 35 -6.40 9.08 -0.15
C ARG A 35 -7.84 8.59 -0.26
N LEU A 36 -8.25 7.75 0.68
CA LEU A 36 -9.57 7.11 0.75
C LEU A 36 -9.87 6.82 2.22
N GLY A 37 -11.12 6.91 2.62
CA GLY A 37 -11.62 6.64 3.96
C GLY A 37 -12.59 7.73 4.40
N CYS A 38 -13.53 7.40 5.29
CA CYS A 38 -14.39 8.40 5.88
C CYS A 38 -13.68 9.12 7.01
N SER A 39 -14.00 10.40 7.19
CA SER A 39 -13.62 11.14 8.38
C SER A 39 -14.44 10.65 9.59
N THR A 40 -13.87 10.74 10.78
CA THR A 40 -14.48 10.24 12.03
C THR A 40 -15.81 10.92 12.36
N ASN A 41 -16.02 12.16 11.92
CA ASN A 41 -17.28 12.89 12.07
C ASN A 41 -18.44 12.33 11.22
N LEU A 42 -18.17 11.50 10.21
CA LEU A 42 -19.20 10.87 9.38
C LEU A 42 -19.66 9.51 9.90
N ILE A 43 -19.05 9.00 10.99
CA ILE A 43 -19.34 7.66 11.52
C ILE A 43 -20.82 7.52 11.93
N GLU A 44 -21.39 8.55 12.55
CA GLU A 44 -22.79 8.55 12.99
C GLU A 44 -23.77 8.55 11.80
N GLU A 45 -23.48 9.35 10.77
CA GLU A 45 -24.26 9.37 9.52
C GLU A 45 -24.23 7.99 8.84
N ILE A 46 -23.03 7.40 8.73
CA ILE A 46 -22.83 6.04 8.19
C ILE A 46 -23.64 5.01 8.97
N HIS A 47 -23.58 5.05 10.30
CA HIS A 47 -24.33 4.13 11.15
C HIS A 47 -25.85 4.26 10.92
N THR A 48 -26.34 5.48 10.77
CA THR A 48 -27.76 5.76 10.50
C THR A 48 -28.21 5.13 9.17
N VAL A 49 -27.42 5.30 8.10
CA VAL A 49 -27.70 4.70 6.79
C VAL A 49 -27.68 3.17 6.85
N VAL A 50 -26.69 2.59 7.52
CA VAL A 50 -26.56 1.13 7.65
C VAL A 50 -27.74 0.55 8.42
N ARG A 51 -28.19 1.19 9.51
CA ARG A 51 -29.33 0.74 10.30
C ARG A 51 -30.65 0.70 9.50
N GLN A 52 -30.79 1.57 8.50
CA GLN A 52 -31.95 1.61 7.60
C GLN A 52 -31.83 0.62 6.42
N SER A 53 -30.71 -0.09 6.33
CA SER A 53 -30.35 -0.93 5.19
C SER A 53 -30.16 -2.38 5.63
N PRO A 54 -31.22 -3.21 5.73
CA PRO A 54 -31.12 -4.58 6.24
C PRO A 54 -30.22 -5.48 5.38
N MET A 55 -29.96 -5.09 4.13
CA MET A 55 -29.09 -5.83 3.21
C MET A 55 -27.60 -5.47 3.33
N ILE A 56 -27.23 -4.54 4.22
CA ILE A 56 -25.85 -4.09 4.42
C ILE A 56 -25.38 -4.48 5.81
N GLN A 57 -24.21 -5.11 5.86
CA GLN A 57 -23.53 -5.43 7.12
C GLN A 57 -22.11 -4.89 7.09
N ILE A 58 -21.79 -4.01 8.05
CA ILE A 58 -20.39 -3.60 8.30
C ILE A 58 -19.74 -4.70 9.15
N ASN A 59 -18.98 -5.59 8.52
CA ASN A 59 -18.29 -6.69 9.18
C ASN A 59 -16.83 -6.36 9.50
N GLY A 60 -16.30 -5.25 9.01
CA GLY A 60 -14.99 -4.77 9.41
C GLY A 60 -14.81 -3.26 9.45
N VAL A 61 -13.77 -2.81 10.12
CA VAL A 61 -13.34 -1.42 10.19
C VAL A 61 -11.82 -1.32 10.17
N PHE A 62 -11.27 -0.39 9.39
CA PHE A 62 -9.83 -0.30 9.24
C PHE A 62 -9.25 1.06 8.84
N THR A 63 -7.96 1.23 9.09
CA THR A 63 -7.15 2.33 8.54
C THR A 63 -5.71 1.89 8.27
N PRO A 64 -5.10 2.16 7.11
CA PRO A 64 -3.67 1.92 6.93
C PRO A 64 -2.83 3.06 7.54
N PHE A 65 -1.69 2.73 8.15
CA PHE A 65 -0.72 3.74 8.57
C PHE A 65 0.13 4.23 7.40
N ALA A 66 0.34 5.54 7.30
CA ALA A 66 0.92 6.19 6.12
C ALA A 66 2.43 5.93 5.99
N ASP A 67 3.16 6.03 7.10
CA ASP A 67 4.63 6.06 7.09
C ASP A 67 5.23 5.46 8.38
N ALA A 68 4.87 4.21 8.65
CA ALA A 68 5.28 3.53 9.87
C ALA A 68 6.80 3.27 9.93
N GLU A 69 7.46 3.21 8.78
CA GLU A 69 8.90 2.98 8.62
C GLU A 69 9.77 4.24 8.80
N ASN A 70 9.21 5.45 8.70
CA ASN A 70 9.96 6.70 8.91
C ASN A 70 9.42 7.56 10.05
N ASP A 71 8.10 7.73 10.18
CA ASP A 71 7.50 8.71 11.10
C ASP A 71 6.67 8.02 12.21
N HIS A 72 7.34 7.77 13.34
CA HIS A 72 6.69 7.19 14.50
C HIS A 72 5.70 8.14 15.18
N VAL A 73 5.96 9.45 15.16
CA VAL A 73 5.10 10.44 15.82
C VAL A 73 3.77 10.50 15.09
N PHE A 74 3.81 10.65 13.76
CA PHE A 74 2.60 10.64 12.95
C PHE A 74 1.85 9.31 13.10
N THR A 75 2.56 8.17 13.05
CA THR A 75 1.92 6.85 13.27
C THR A 75 1.18 6.76 14.61
N LEU A 76 1.70 7.36 15.69
CA LEU A 76 1.01 7.41 16.98
C LEU A 76 -0.24 8.31 16.94
N GLU A 77 -0.23 9.40 16.20
CA GLU A 77 -1.41 10.24 15.99
C GLU A 77 -2.49 9.48 15.24
N GLN A 78 -2.14 8.80 14.14
CA GLN A 78 -3.07 7.96 13.38
C GLN A 78 -3.71 6.88 14.28
N LYS A 79 -2.93 6.27 15.17
CA LYS A 79 -3.41 5.30 16.15
C LYS A 79 -4.43 5.90 17.12
N LYS A 80 -4.15 7.08 17.66
CA LYS A 80 -5.09 7.78 18.55
C LYS A 80 -6.39 8.09 17.83
N GLN A 81 -6.32 8.58 16.59
CA GLN A 81 -7.49 8.85 15.77
C GLN A 81 -8.29 7.57 15.49
N PHE A 82 -7.63 6.46 15.16
CA PHE A 82 -8.30 5.19 14.91
C PHE A 82 -8.98 4.65 16.18
N SER A 83 -8.29 4.65 17.33
CA SER A 83 -8.89 4.26 18.61
C SER A 83 -10.09 5.14 18.97
N GLY A 84 -10.02 6.44 18.68
CA GLY A 84 -11.15 7.36 18.83
C GLY A 84 -12.32 6.99 17.93
N ALA A 85 -12.06 6.64 16.67
CA ALA A 85 -13.09 6.17 15.74
C ALA A 85 -13.75 4.88 16.24
N LEU A 86 -12.98 3.90 16.71
CA LEU A 86 -13.50 2.66 17.29
C LEU A 86 -14.36 2.94 18.53
N TRP A 87 -13.95 3.87 19.38
CA TRP A 87 -14.74 4.29 20.52
C TRP A 87 -16.08 4.91 20.10
N ILE A 88 -16.09 5.78 19.08
CA ILE A 88 -17.33 6.36 18.53
C ILE A 88 -18.25 5.25 18.00
N ILE A 89 -17.71 4.32 17.19
CA ILE A 89 -18.48 3.19 16.64
C ILE A 89 -19.12 2.36 17.78
N SER A 90 -18.37 2.11 18.85
CA SER A 90 -18.84 1.34 20.01
C SER A 90 -20.01 1.98 20.76
N LYS A 91 -20.26 3.29 20.55
CA LYS A 91 -21.42 3.99 21.13
C LYS A 91 -22.73 3.70 20.40
N PHE A 92 -22.64 3.33 19.13
CA PHE A 92 -23.80 3.13 18.27
C PHE A 92 -24.11 1.65 18.02
N SER A 93 -23.08 0.80 18.01
CA SER A 93 -23.20 -0.64 17.70
C SER A 93 -22.04 -1.42 18.31
N GLN A 94 -22.15 -2.76 18.34
CA GLN A 94 -21.00 -3.61 18.64
C GLN A 94 -19.90 -3.37 17.60
N LEU A 95 -18.63 -3.47 18.01
CA LEU A 95 -17.52 -3.39 17.07
C LEU A 95 -17.62 -4.50 16.01
N PRO A 96 -17.28 -4.21 14.74
CA PRO A 96 -17.22 -5.23 13.71
C PRO A 96 -16.25 -6.36 14.06
N GLU A 97 -16.48 -7.53 13.48
CA GLU A 97 -15.64 -8.71 13.70
C GLU A 97 -14.19 -8.45 13.27
N ASP A 98 -13.99 -7.80 12.13
CA ASP A 98 -12.66 -7.53 11.59
C ASP A 98 -12.21 -6.08 11.88
N VAL A 99 -11.34 -5.90 12.86
CA VAL A 99 -10.67 -4.63 13.14
C VAL A 99 -9.22 -4.73 12.70
N HIS A 100 -8.77 -3.87 11.77
CA HIS A 100 -7.39 -3.90 11.32
C HIS A 100 -6.82 -2.53 11.06
N ALA A 101 -5.54 -2.32 11.37
CA ALA A 101 -4.85 -1.09 11.00
C ALA A 101 -3.44 -1.29 10.44
N SER A 102 -2.91 -2.50 10.60
CA SER A 102 -1.49 -2.72 10.39
C SER A 102 -1.19 -3.10 8.95
N ASN A 103 -0.32 -2.35 8.30
CA ASN A 103 0.27 -2.72 7.01
C ASN A 103 1.66 -3.33 7.21
N SER A 104 2.34 -3.70 6.13
CA SER A 104 3.71 -4.25 6.20
C SER A 104 4.66 -3.37 7.02
N GLY A 105 4.61 -2.05 6.84
CA GLY A 105 5.47 -1.11 7.57
C GLY A 105 5.23 -1.20 9.07
N SER A 106 3.98 -1.08 9.52
CA SER A 106 3.70 -1.12 10.96
C SER A 106 3.91 -2.50 11.58
N ILE A 107 3.67 -3.60 10.86
CA ILE A 107 3.97 -4.96 11.33
C ILE A 107 5.47 -5.11 11.63
N ILE A 108 6.32 -4.51 10.80
CA ILE A 108 7.78 -4.62 10.90
C ILE A 108 8.34 -3.66 11.97
N TYR A 109 7.90 -2.41 11.93
CA TYR A 109 8.55 -1.30 12.63
C TYR A 109 7.84 -0.87 13.90
N ASP A 110 6.58 -1.28 14.09
CA ASP A 110 5.78 -0.91 15.26
C ASP A 110 5.40 -2.15 16.09
N ARG A 111 5.57 -2.07 17.42
CA ARG A 111 5.23 -3.16 18.34
C ARG A 111 3.78 -3.14 18.78
N SER A 112 3.09 -2.02 18.60
CA SER A 112 1.70 -1.83 19.02
C SER A 112 0.78 -2.00 17.82
N VAL A 113 0.15 -3.16 17.73
CA VAL A 113 -0.88 -3.47 16.73
C VAL A 113 -2.24 -3.06 17.31
N ILE A 114 -3.06 -2.39 16.51
CA ILE A 114 -4.47 -2.18 16.83
C ILE A 114 -5.29 -3.15 15.98
N GLY A 115 -6.25 -3.81 16.62
CA GLY A 115 -7.17 -4.74 15.98
C GLY A 115 -6.75 -6.20 16.09
N ASN A 116 -7.48 -7.06 15.39
CA ASN A 116 -7.35 -8.51 15.38
C ASN A 116 -6.91 -9.06 14.00
N MET A 117 -6.80 -8.21 12.99
CA MET A 117 -6.28 -8.59 11.67
C MET A 117 -5.19 -7.61 11.19
N VAL A 118 -4.28 -8.11 10.34
CA VAL A 118 -3.18 -7.34 9.76
C VAL A 118 -3.16 -7.52 8.24
N GLY A 119 -2.70 -6.48 7.51
CA GLY A 119 -2.58 -6.45 6.05
C GLY A 119 -1.11 -6.44 5.57
N PRO A 120 -0.41 -7.59 5.55
CA PRO A 120 1.02 -7.69 5.25
C PRO A 120 1.33 -7.61 3.73
N SER A 121 0.88 -6.56 3.06
CA SER A 121 0.97 -6.40 1.59
C SER A 121 2.36 -6.68 0.97
N LEU A 122 3.36 -5.84 1.25
CA LEU A 122 4.73 -6.00 0.74
C LEU A 122 5.42 -7.23 1.33
N MET A 123 5.15 -7.55 2.60
CA MET A 123 5.74 -8.69 3.28
C MET A 123 5.42 -10.03 2.60
N VAL A 124 4.20 -10.18 2.06
CA VAL A 124 3.78 -11.37 1.30
C VAL A 124 4.68 -11.62 0.08
N TYR A 125 5.23 -10.56 -0.52
CA TYR A 125 6.14 -10.67 -1.66
C TYR A 125 7.62 -10.76 -1.25
N GLY A 126 7.91 -10.86 0.05
CA GLY A 126 9.29 -10.81 0.53
C GLY A 126 9.94 -9.44 0.42
N VAL A 127 9.13 -8.38 0.25
CA VAL A 127 9.62 -7.00 0.12
C VAL A 127 9.50 -6.30 1.48
N MET A 128 10.60 -5.71 1.92
CA MET A 128 10.64 -4.89 3.13
C MET A 128 10.39 -3.42 2.75
N PRO A 129 9.41 -2.74 3.37
CA PRO A 129 9.31 -1.29 3.28
C PRO A 129 10.62 -0.67 3.76
N SER A 130 11.21 0.22 2.97
CA SER A 130 12.46 0.89 3.31
C SER A 130 12.18 2.18 4.07
N GLY A 131 12.82 2.38 5.22
CA GLY A 131 12.70 3.63 5.97
C GLY A 131 13.84 3.88 6.95
N LYS A 132 13.75 5.00 7.68
CA LYS A 132 14.75 5.44 8.68
C LYS A 132 14.81 4.52 9.90
N ARG A 133 13.73 3.80 10.20
CA ARG A 133 13.66 2.88 11.35
C ARG A 133 14.33 1.55 11.04
N LYS A 134 14.96 0.93 12.04
CA LYS A 134 15.67 -0.34 11.88
C LYS A 134 14.74 -1.52 12.10
N ALA A 135 14.63 -2.38 11.10
CA ALA A 135 13.94 -3.67 11.22
C ALA A 135 14.81 -4.67 11.99
N LYS A 136 14.19 -5.68 12.61
CA LYS A 136 14.91 -6.75 13.29
C LYS A 136 15.74 -7.55 12.28
N GLN A 137 17.04 -7.72 12.55
CA GLN A 137 17.94 -8.45 11.66
C GLN A 137 17.47 -9.90 11.36
N LYS A 138 16.85 -10.56 12.35
CA LYS A 138 16.27 -11.89 12.19
C LYS A 138 15.17 -11.90 11.12
N LEU A 139 14.30 -10.88 11.11
CA LEU A 139 13.22 -10.77 10.12
C LEU A 139 13.80 -10.56 8.72
N ILE A 140 14.78 -9.66 8.57
CA ILE A 140 15.46 -9.41 7.30
C ILE A 140 16.04 -10.72 6.72
N ARG A 141 16.64 -11.58 7.56
CA ARG A 141 17.20 -12.87 7.13
C ARG A 141 16.15 -13.91 6.73
N GLN A 142 14.91 -13.76 7.20
CA GLN A 142 13.81 -14.70 6.93
C GLN A 142 12.97 -14.29 5.72
N MET A 143 13.02 -13.01 5.32
CA MET A 143 12.32 -12.51 4.14
C MET A 143 12.95 -13.09 2.86
N ARG A 144 12.10 -13.65 2.00
CA ARG A 144 12.50 -14.22 0.70
C ARG A 144 11.69 -13.57 -0.40
N SER A 145 12.37 -12.90 -1.34
CA SER A 145 11.70 -12.29 -2.50
C SER A 145 10.90 -13.35 -3.24
N ALA A 146 9.59 -13.10 -3.41
CA ALA A 146 8.71 -13.96 -4.20
C ALA A 146 8.88 -13.73 -5.71
N LEU A 147 9.56 -12.65 -6.09
CA LEU A 147 9.70 -12.20 -7.47
C LEU A 147 11.17 -12.06 -7.85
N SER A 148 11.49 -12.45 -9.07
CA SER A 148 12.77 -12.21 -9.71
C SER A 148 12.53 -11.72 -11.13
N PHE A 149 13.17 -10.62 -11.51
CA PHE A 149 13.09 -10.07 -12.86
C PHE A 149 14.28 -10.56 -13.68
N HIS A 150 14.01 -11.23 -14.81
CA HIS A 150 15.02 -11.79 -15.69
C HIS A 150 14.94 -11.15 -17.06
N SER A 151 16.09 -11.01 -17.72
CA SER A 151 16.20 -10.52 -19.08
C SER A 151 17.32 -11.27 -19.82
N ARG A 152 17.31 -11.21 -21.15
CA ARG A 152 18.36 -11.78 -21.99
C ARG A 152 19.18 -10.67 -22.62
N VAL A 153 20.49 -10.87 -22.66
CA VAL A 153 21.40 -10.01 -23.41
C VAL A 153 21.17 -10.26 -24.90
N SER A 154 20.71 -9.24 -25.62
CA SER A 154 20.48 -9.31 -27.07
C SER A 154 21.69 -8.87 -27.87
N TYR A 155 22.54 -8.01 -27.31
CA TYR A 155 23.72 -7.51 -28.01
C TYR A 155 24.82 -7.08 -27.03
N LEU A 156 26.08 -7.32 -27.42
CA LEU A 156 27.27 -6.91 -26.66
C LEU A 156 28.24 -6.17 -27.57
N LYS A 157 28.72 -5.00 -27.13
CA LYS A 157 29.81 -4.28 -27.81
C LYS A 157 30.76 -3.61 -26.85
N TRP A 158 32.01 -3.41 -27.27
CA TRP A 158 32.93 -2.51 -26.59
C TRP A 158 32.65 -1.07 -27.00
N ILE A 159 32.70 -0.16 -26.02
CA ILE A 159 32.58 1.29 -26.24
C ILE A 159 33.70 2.03 -25.52
N SER A 160 34.20 3.08 -26.15
CA SER A 160 35.28 3.90 -25.62
C SER A 160 34.78 4.99 -24.67
N LYS A 161 35.70 5.52 -23.86
CA LYS A 161 35.49 6.74 -23.08
C LYS A 161 34.99 7.88 -23.98
N GLY A 162 34.05 8.68 -23.49
CA GLY A 162 33.49 9.84 -24.17
C GLY A 162 32.28 9.55 -25.06
N ILE A 163 31.95 8.28 -25.32
CA ILE A 163 30.73 7.93 -26.04
C ILE A 163 29.51 8.15 -25.14
N SER A 164 28.54 8.91 -25.63
CA SER A 164 27.25 9.09 -24.98
C SER A 164 26.25 8.01 -25.40
N LEU A 165 25.37 7.60 -24.49
CA LEU A 165 24.39 6.53 -24.69
C LEU A 165 22.95 7.05 -24.57
N GLY A 166 22.04 6.38 -25.28
CA GLY A 166 20.60 6.63 -25.22
C GLY A 166 20.14 7.93 -25.89
N TYR A 167 18.82 8.09 -25.99
CA TYR A 167 18.20 9.35 -26.41
C TYR A 167 18.48 10.45 -25.38
N GLY A 168 18.63 11.69 -25.85
CA GLY A 168 18.99 12.83 -24.98
C GLY A 168 20.43 12.80 -24.45
N ARG A 169 21.22 11.75 -24.74
CA ARG A 169 22.65 11.65 -24.40
C ARG A 169 22.94 11.89 -22.91
N THR A 170 22.03 11.47 -22.03
CA THR A 170 22.09 11.75 -20.58
C THR A 170 23.21 11.00 -19.83
N PHE A 171 23.81 9.99 -20.46
CA PHE A 171 24.93 9.25 -19.91
C PHE A 171 26.10 9.24 -20.88
N THR A 172 27.28 9.63 -20.38
CA THR A 172 28.54 9.55 -21.11
C THR A 172 29.49 8.58 -20.41
N VAL A 173 30.06 7.68 -21.20
CA VAL A 173 30.99 6.65 -20.74
C VAL A 173 32.28 7.30 -20.25
N ASN A 174 32.64 7.06 -18.98
CA ASN A 174 33.82 7.66 -18.35
C ASN A 174 35.11 6.85 -18.56
N GLN A 175 35.01 5.59 -19.00
CA GLN A 175 36.13 4.69 -19.30
C GLN A 175 35.71 3.62 -20.31
N LYS A 176 36.66 3.03 -21.05
CA LYS A 176 36.36 1.92 -21.98
C LYS A 176 35.63 0.79 -21.24
N CYS A 177 34.48 0.36 -21.76
CA CYS A 177 33.66 -0.68 -21.11
C CYS A 177 32.90 -1.54 -22.12
N LYS A 178 32.35 -2.66 -21.64
CA LYS A 178 31.47 -3.54 -22.41
C LYS A 178 30.02 -3.15 -22.14
N LEU A 179 29.30 -2.82 -23.22
CA LEU A 179 27.89 -2.48 -23.22
C LEU A 179 27.06 -3.72 -23.48
N ALA A 180 26.01 -3.95 -22.68
CA ALA A 180 25.00 -4.97 -22.92
C ALA A 180 23.64 -4.33 -23.22
N LEU A 181 23.01 -4.77 -24.31
CA LEU A 181 21.61 -4.51 -24.61
C LEU A 181 20.77 -5.67 -24.06
N LEU A 182 19.70 -5.36 -23.34
CA LEU A 182 18.79 -6.29 -22.67
C LEU A 182 17.40 -6.24 -23.33
N HIS A 183 16.66 -7.35 -23.31
CA HIS A 183 15.31 -7.46 -23.87
C HIS A 183 14.22 -7.68 -22.80
N PRO A 184 13.07 -6.97 -22.83
CA PRO A 184 12.76 -5.83 -23.71
C PRO A 184 13.62 -4.59 -23.37
N VAL A 185 13.79 -3.71 -24.36
CA VAL A 185 14.92 -2.77 -24.55
C VAL A 185 15.34 -2.02 -23.27
N MET A 186 16.40 -2.50 -22.61
CA MET A 186 17.15 -1.79 -21.58
C MET A 186 18.65 -1.85 -21.90
N VAL A 187 19.42 -0.85 -21.47
CA VAL A 187 20.89 -0.86 -21.63
C VAL A 187 21.54 -1.01 -20.27
N MET A 188 22.45 -1.96 -20.16
CA MET A 188 23.29 -2.15 -18.97
C MET A 188 24.74 -1.84 -19.31
N VAL A 189 25.33 -0.91 -18.56
CA VAL A 189 26.78 -0.63 -18.56
C VAL A 189 27.29 -1.12 -17.21
N THR A 190 28.18 -2.12 -17.20
CA THR A 190 28.87 -2.69 -16.02
C THR A 190 28.31 -2.22 -14.65
N HIS A 191 27.40 -3.00 -14.07
CA HIS A 191 26.72 -2.80 -12.77
C HIS A 191 25.71 -1.65 -12.66
N ARG A 192 25.35 -0.96 -13.75
CA ARG A 192 24.22 -0.02 -13.79
C ARG A 192 23.27 -0.31 -14.95
N VAL A 193 21.98 -0.46 -14.62
CA VAL A 193 20.89 -0.59 -15.59
C VAL A 193 20.31 0.80 -15.83
N PHE A 194 20.16 1.19 -17.08
CA PHE A 194 19.54 2.44 -17.47
C PHE A 194 18.25 2.14 -18.24
N PRO A 195 17.10 2.71 -17.83
CA PRO A 195 15.91 2.66 -18.65
C PRO A 195 16.17 3.49 -19.93
N ILE A 196 15.96 2.88 -21.09
CA ILE A 196 15.78 3.66 -22.31
C ILE A 196 14.31 4.08 -22.27
N VAL A 197 14.05 5.33 -21.87
CA VAL A 197 12.70 5.88 -22.00
C VAL A 197 12.40 5.96 -23.50
N PRO A 198 11.36 5.29 -24.02
CA PRO A 198 10.92 5.53 -25.38
C PRO A 198 10.47 6.99 -25.48
N ALA A 199 10.99 7.73 -26.45
CA ALA A 199 10.37 8.99 -26.83
C ALA A 199 9.01 8.65 -27.46
N PHE A 200 7.94 8.85 -26.68
CA PHE A 200 6.58 8.98 -27.21
C PHE A 200 6.23 10.45 -27.22
#